data_AF-A0A7I4YZ74-F1
#
_entry.id   AF-A0A7I4YZ74-F1
#
_cell.length_a   1.000
_cell.length_b   1.000
_cell.length_c   1.000
_cell.angle_alpha   90.00
_cell.angle_beta   90.00
_cell.angle_gamma   90.00
#
_symmetry.space_group_name_H-M   'P 1'
#
loop_
_entity.id
_entity.type
_entity.pdbx_description
1 polymer ?
#
loop_
_entity_poly.entity_id
_entity_poly.type
_entity_poly.pdbx_seq_one_letter_code
_entity_poly.pdbx_strand_id
1 'polypeptide(L)'
;MSLPLLTFFSLFTLVSALYNRGCSSCELATIEELPHSGKTEVEKIVGENGCLIQRTTCRANKPDSETFVQFNHRIGGFTKRGDQKIDIECTNEGHWRFERNGHSIIVESLSCTTT
;
A
#
# COMPACT_ATOMS: atom_id res chain seq x y z
N MET A 1 -49.00 -0.65 20.54
CA MET A 1 -47.59 -0.81 20.95
C MET A 1 -46.89 -1.67 19.91
N SER A 2 -46.15 -1.08 18.97
CA SER A 2 -45.40 -1.83 17.97
C SER A 2 -44.26 -0.96 17.44
N LEU A 3 -43.24 -0.79 18.27
CA LEU A 3 -41.99 -0.09 17.95
C LEU A 3 -40.72 -0.99 17.86
N PRO A 4 -40.75 -2.31 17.59
CA PRO A 4 -39.50 -3.08 17.56
C PRO A 4 -38.84 -3.20 16.17
N LEU A 5 -39.52 -2.84 15.06
CA LEU A 5 -39.01 -3.13 13.71
C LEU A 5 -38.03 -2.08 13.17
N LEU A 6 -38.14 -0.82 13.58
CA LEU A 6 -37.32 0.28 13.06
C LEU A 6 -35.89 0.29 13.62
N THR A 7 -35.68 -0.23 14.82
CA THR A 7 -34.36 -0.29 15.46
C THR A 7 -33.46 -1.36 14.85
N PHE A 8 -34.02 -2.49 14.40
CA PHE A 8 -33.26 -3.56 13.74
C PHE A 8 -32.71 -3.13 12.37
N PHE A 9 -33.50 -2.43 11.56
CA PHE A 9 -33.05 -1.92 10.26
C PHE A 9 -31.95 -0.84 10.39
N SER A 10 -32.00 -0.03 11.44
CA SER A 10 -30.98 1.00 11.71
C SER A 10 -29.62 0.43 12.14
N LEU A 11 -29.57 -0.77 12.75
CA LEU A 11 -28.30 -1.41 13.11
C LEU A 11 -27.62 -2.04 11.88
N PHE A 12 -28.38 -2.65 10.97
CA PHE A 12 -27.82 -3.30 9.78
C PHE A 12 -27.23 -2.31 8.76
N THR A 13 -27.79 -1.10 8.65
CA THR A 13 -27.24 -0.04 7.81
C THR A 13 -25.93 0.53 8.37
N LEU A 14 -25.79 0.64 9.70
CA LEU A 14 -24.55 1.08 10.33
C LEU A 14 -23.40 0.08 10.13
N VAL A 15 -23.67 -1.22 10.24
CA VAL A 15 -22.65 -2.27 10.01
C VAL A 15 -22.18 -2.27 8.55
N SER A 16 -23.06 -1.97 7.60
CA SER A 16 -22.73 -1.90 6.17
C SER A 16 -21.90 -0.66 5.81
N ALA A 17 -22.03 0.43 6.57
CA ALA A 17 -21.26 1.67 6.40
C ALA A 17 -19.85 1.59 7.02
N LEU A 18 -19.59 0.62 7.90
CA LEU A 18 -18.27 0.34 8.47
C LEU A 18 -17.44 -0.67 7.67
N TYR A 19 -18.03 -1.28 6.64
CA TYR A 19 -17.26 -2.07 5.67
C TYR A 19 -16.53 -1.07 4.77
N ASN A 20 -15.25 -0.80 5.07
CA ASN A 20 -14.35 0.00 4.22
C ASN A 20 -14.12 -0.71 2.88
N ARG A 21 -15.14 -0.68 2.00
CA ARG A 21 -15.11 -1.37 0.70
C ARG A 21 -13.89 -0.97 -0.12
N GLY A 22 -13.52 0.31 -0.11
CA GLY A 22 -12.38 0.80 -0.88
C GLY A 22 -11.04 0.25 -0.41
N CYS A 23 -10.81 0.08 0.91
CA CYS A 23 -9.50 -0.36 1.38
C CYS A 23 -9.23 -1.86 1.18
N SER A 24 -10.27 -2.60 0.78
CA SER A 24 -10.21 -4.01 0.36
C SER A 24 -10.21 -4.20 -1.16
N SER A 25 -10.23 -3.13 -1.96
CA SER A 25 -10.44 -3.21 -3.41
C SER A 25 -9.26 -2.82 -4.28
N CYS A 26 -8.15 -2.31 -3.72
CA CYS A 26 -7.01 -1.92 -4.57
C CYS A 26 -6.45 -3.12 -5.35
N GLU A 27 -6.24 -2.96 -6.66
CA GLU A 27 -5.37 -3.84 -7.46
C GLU A 27 -3.90 -3.58 -7.13
N LEU A 28 -2.98 -4.44 -7.55
CA LEU A 28 -1.56 -4.21 -7.27
C LEU A 28 -1.09 -2.91 -7.93
N ALA A 29 -0.38 -2.06 -7.19
CA ALA A 29 0.32 -0.92 -7.76
C ALA A 29 1.37 -1.40 -8.75
N THR A 30 1.51 -0.67 -9.86
CA THR A 30 2.43 -1.00 -10.93
C THR A 30 3.88 -0.96 -10.44
N ILE A 31 4.65 -2.00 -10.75
CA ILE A 31 6.10 -2.01 -10.58
C ILE A 31 6.75 -1.70 -11.93
N GLU A 32 7.49 -0.60 -11.96
CA GLU A 32 8.23 -0.16 -13.15
C GLU A 32 9.65 -0.71 -13.10
N GLU A 33 10.01 -1.45 -14.15
CA GLU A 33 11.36 -1.98 -14.33
C GLU A 33 12.25 -0.93 -15.02
N LEU A 34 13.30 -0.50 -14.31
CA LEU A 34 14.33 0.42 -14.78
C LEU A 34 15.67 -0.31 -15.10
N PRO A 35 16.58 0.27 -15.90
CA PRO A 35 17.83 -0.36 -16.37
C PRO A 35 18.84 -0.83 -15.31
N HIS A 36 18.60 -0.58 -14.02
CA HIS A 36 19.41 -1.08 -12.90
C HIS A 36 18.51 -1.57 -11.76
N SER A 37 17.36 -2.14 -12.10
CA SER A 37 16.47 -2.69 -11.09
C SER A 37 17.08 -3.94 -10.49
N GLY A 38 17.17 -3.95 -9.16
CA GLY A 38 17.40 -5.21 -8.44
C GLY A 38 16.17 -6.12 -8.58
N LYS A 39 16.25 -7.32 -8.02
CA LYS A 39 15.07 -8.20 -7.96
C LYS A 39 13.99 -7.53 -7.11
N THR A 40 12.76 -7.45 -7.63
CA THR A 40 11.60 -6.94 -6.89
C THR A 40 10.63 -8.07 -6.59
N GLU A 41 10.18 -8.16 -5.34
CA GLU A 41 9.19 -9.13 -4.88
C GLU A 41 7.98 -8.37 -4.33
N VAL A 42 6.77 -8.76 -4.72
CA VAL A 42 5.53 -8.11 -4.29
C VAL A 42 4.65 -9.13 -3.58
N GLU A 43 4.17 -8.76 -2.41
CA GLU A 43 3.23 -9.53 -1.61
C GLU A 43 2.02 -8.65 -1.26
N LYS A 44 0.82 -9.23 -1.29
CA LYS A 44 -0.40 -8.56 -0.86
C LYS A 44 -0.89 -9.21 0.44
N ILE A 45 -0.97 -8.44 1.50
CA ILE A 45 -1.36 -8.89 2.84
C ILE A 45 -2.53 -8.04 3.36
N VAL A 46 -3.12 -8.47 4.48
CA VAL A 46 -4.16 -7.70 5.19
C VAL A 46 -3.52 -7.10 6.44
N GLY A 47 -3.60 -5.78 6.58
CA GLY A 47 -3.12 -5.03 7.75
C GLY A 47 -4.02 -5.23 8.97
N GLU A 48 -3.54 -4.76 10.13
CA GLU A 48 -4.27 -4.87 11.40
C GLU A 48 -5.61 -4.12 11.40
N ASN A 49 -5.71 -3.05 10.59
CA ASN A 49 -6.94 -2.30 10.37
C ASN A 49 -7.92 -2.96 9.37
N GLY A 50 -7.58 -4.15 8.86
CA GLY A 50 -8.36 -4.87 7.87
C GLY A 50 -8.18 -4.39 6.43
N CYS A 51 -7.34 -3.38 6.20
CA CYS A 51 -7.07 -2.86 4.86
C CYS A 51 -5.95 -3.64 4.16
N LEU A 52 -5.98 -3.66 2.83
CA LEU A 52 -4.94 -4.31 2.06
C LEU A 52 -3.63 -3.54 2.16
N ILE A 53 -2.53 -4.27 2.30
CA ILE A 53 -1.18 -3.75 2.20
C ILE A 53 -0.50 -4.45 1.03
N GLN A 54 0.14 -3.68 0.17
CA GLN A 54 1.10 -4.21 -0.79
C GLN A 54 2.50 -3.99 -0.23
N ARG A 55 3.18 -5.09 0.06
CA ARG A 55 4.57 -5.11 0.49
C ARG A 55 5.46 -5.37 -0.71
N THR A 56 6.28 -4.39 -1.04
CA THR A 56 7.32 -4.50 -2.07
C THR A 56 8.67 -4.69 -1.39
N THR A 57 9.42 -5.70 -1.81
CA THR A 57 10.81 -5.91 -1.39
C THR A 57 11.72 -5.65 -2.58
N CYS A 58 12.50 -4.57 -2.50
CA CYS A 58 13.60 -4.29 -3.42
C CYS A 58 14.86 -4.99 -2.90
N ARG A 59 15.39 -5.93 -3.66
CA ARG A 59 16.64 -6.64 -3.34
C ARG A 59 17.83 -5.88 -3.89
N ALA A 60 18.87 -5.72 -3.09
CA ALA A 60 20.12 -5.20 -3.57
C ALA A 60 20.83 -6.25 -4.42
N ASN A 61 21.53 -5.83 -5.49
CA ASN A 61 22.32 -6.77 -6.30
C ASN A 61 23.56 -7.29 -5.54
N LYS A 62 24.03 -6.54 -4.53
CA LYS A 62 25.11 -6.92 -3.62
C LYS A 62 24.76 -6.49 -2.19
N PRO A 63 25.28 -7.15 -1.13
CA PRO A 63 24.98 -6.80 0.26
C PRO A 63 25.28 -5.34 0.62
N ASP A 64 26.29 -4.75 -0.01
CA ASP A 64 26.73 -3.38 0.25
C ASP A 64 26.18 -2.34 -0.73
N SER A 65 25.45 -2.78 -1.75
CA SER A 65 24.80 -1.89 -2.71
C SER A 65 23.67 -1.13 -2.04
N GLU A 66 23.45 0.10 -2.48
CA GLU A 66 22.25 0.84 -2.14
C GLU A 66 21.07 0.36 -2.97
N THR A 67 19.89 0.38 -2.37
CA THR A 67 18.61 0.29 -3.06
C THR A 67 17.91 1.63 -2.94
N PHE A 68 17.28 2.07 -4.02
CA PHE A 68 16.49 3.28 -4.07
C PHE A 68 15.08 2.93 -4.55
N VAL A 69 14.09 3.37 -3.78
CA VAL A 69 12.69 3.27 -4.17
C VAL A 69 12.21 4.61 -4.60
N GLN A 70 11.54 4.66 -5.75
CA GLN A 70 10.90 5.85 -6.26
C GLN A 70 9.41 5.62 -6.43
N PHE A 71 8.62 6.65 -6.11
CA PHE A 71 7.17 6.66 -6.31
C PHE A 71 6.81 7.57 -7.50
N ASN A 72 5.84 7.13 -8.30
CA ASN A 72 5.22 7.90 -9.38
C ASN A 72 6.26 8.60 -10.28
N HIS A 73 7.27 7.85 -10.74
CA HIS A 73 8.33 8.32 -11.65
C HIS A 73 9.18 9.54 -11.23
N ARG A 74 9.01 10.15 -10.03
CA ARG A 74 9.86 11.25 -9.50
C ARG A 74 9.35 11.92 -8.23
N ILE A 75 8.11 11.67 -7.79
CA ILE A 75 7.45 12.48 -6.74
C ILE A 75 8.02 12.20 -5.33
N GLY A 76 8.83 11.17 -5.18
CA GLY A 76 9.55 10.91 -3.94
C GLY A 76 10.34 9.62 -3.99
N GLY A 77 10.97 9.30 -2.87
CA GLY A 77 11.75 8.09 -2.73
C GLY A 77 12.72 8.14 -1.57
N PHE A 78 13.37 7.02 -1.29
CA PHE A 78 14.45 6.99 -0.31
C PHE A 78 15.39 5.83 -0.58
N THR A 79 16.64 6.06 -0.19
CA THR A 79 17.74 5.12 -0.33
C THR A 79 17.95 4.35 0.97
N LYS A 80 18.34 3.08 0.86
CA LYS A 80 18.80 2.26 1.98
C LYS A 80 19.93 1.35 1.50
N ARG A 81 20.91 1.06 2.36
CA ARG A 81 21.91 0.02 2.11
C ARG A 81 21.29 -1.37 2.21
N GLY A 82 21.57 -2.23 1.24
CA GLY A 82 21.05 -3.58 1.14
C GLY A 82 19.55 -3.61 0.79
N ASP A 83 18.88 -4.70 1.17
CA ASP A 83 17.47 -4.91 0.87
C ASP A 83 16.54 -3.90 1.57
N GLN A 84 15.52 -3.47 0.84
CA GLN A 84 14.53 -2.51 1.30
C GLN A 84 13.13 -3.09 1.15
N LYS A 85 12.34 -2.98 2.22
CA LYS A 85 10.92 -3.34 2.23
C LYS A 85 10.09 -2.08 2.37
N ILE A 86 9.01 -2.00 1.61
CA ILE A 86 8.12 -0.85 1.53
C ILE A 86 6.71 -1.38 1.58
N ASP A 87 5.92 -0.85 2.50
CA ASP A 87 4.50 -1.16 2.61
C ASP A 87 3.74 0.07 2.14
N ILE A 88 2.80 -0.15 1.21
CA ILE A 88 1.77 0.83 0.86
C ILE A 88 0.42 0.25 1.28
N GLU A 89 -0.42 1.09 1.86
CA GLU A 89 -1.74 0.70 2.37
C GLU A 89 -2.83 1.19 1.43
N CYS A 90 -3.81 0.35 1.14
CA CYS A 90 -4.98 0.74 0.37
C CYS A 90 -5.89 1.60 1.25
N THR A 91 -6.27 2.78 0.78
CA THR A 91 -7.18 3.69 1.50
C THR A 91 -8.63 3.31 1.29
N ASN A 92 -9.52 3.90 2.09
CA ASN A 92 -10.97 3.71 1.95
C ASN A 92 -11.53 4.26 0.64
N GLU A 93 -10.75 5.08 -0.06
CA GLU A 93 -11.06 5.63 -1.39
C GLU A 93 -10.59 4.70 -2.52
N GLY A 94 -9.86 3.62 -2.20
CA GLY A 94 -9.34 2.67 -3.20
C GLY A 94 -8.03 3.11 -3.84
N HIS A 95 -7.22 3.91 -3.14
CA HIS A 95 -5.90 4.35 -3.60
C HIS A 95 -4.80 3.76 -2.72
N TRP A 96 -3.62 3.48 -3.28
CA TRP A 96 -2.47 3.13 -2.44
C TRP A 96 -1.87 4.38 -1.81
N ARG A 97 -1.50 4.27 -0.55
CA ARG A 97 -0.88 5.35 0.22
C ARG A 97 0.38 4.85 0.87
N PHE A 98 1.48 5.56 0.64
CA PHE A 98 2.69 5.45 1.43
C PHE A 98 2.64 6.49 2.55
N GLU A 99 2.98 6.10 3.78
CA GLU A 99 3.10 7.03 4.92
C GLU A 99 4.44 6.84 5.62
N ARG A 100 5.16 7.95 5.84
CA ARG A 100 6.39 7.96 6.63
C ARG A 100 6.59 9.31 7.29
N ASN A 101 6.91 9.32 8.59
CA ASN A 101 7.20 10.52 9.37
C ASN A 101 6.10 11.60 9.27
N GLY A 102 4.82 11.19 9.24
CA GLY A 102 3.68 12.10 9.13
C GLY A 102 3.45 12.69 7.73
N HIS A 103 4.26 12.32 6.74
CA HIS A 103 4.03 12.65 5.33
C HIS A 103 3.42 11.46 4.60
N SER A 104 2.42 11.72 3.75
CA SER A 104 1.78 10.70 2.93
C SER A 104 1.81 11.05 1.45
N ILE A 105 1.93 10.03 0.61
CA ILE A 105 1.89 10.15 -0.86
C ILE A 105 0.92 9.09 -1.40
N ILE A 106 0.07 9.47 -2.36
CA ILE A 106 -0.72 8.51 -3.14
C ILE A 106 0.19 7.85 -4.17
N VAL A 107 0.25 6.52 -4.17
CA VAL A 107 1.15 5.72 -4.99
C VAL A 107 0.37 5.10 -6.14
N GLU A 108 0.76 5.42 -7.36
CA GLU A 108 0.24 4.83 -8.58
C GLU A 108 1.23 3.81 -9.15
N SER A 109 2.53 4.09 -8.97
CA SER A 109 3.60 3.20 -9.38
C SER A 109 4.83 3.29 -8.47
N LEU A 110 5.61 2.21 -8.48
CA LEU A 110 6.89 2.11 -7.77
C LEU A 110 7.97 1.62 -8.72
N SER A 111 9.18 2.12 -8.57
CA SER A 111 10.38 1.51 -9.13
C SER A 111 11.42 1.26 -8.05
N CYS A 112 12.17 0.18 -8.21
CA CYS A 112 13.31 -0.17 -7.38
C CYS A 112 14.57 -0.09 -8.25
N THR A 113 15.57 0.68 -7.86
CA THR A 113 16.91 0.64 -8.47
C THR A 113 17.97 0.27 -7.46
N THR A 114 19.10 -0.22 -7.94
CA THR A 114 20.26 -0.55 -7.11
C THR A 114 21.55 -0.12 -7.80
N THR A 115 22.56 0.25 -7.01
CA THR A 115 23.87 0.76 -7.47
C THR A 115 24.98 -0.24 -7.24
#